data_AF-A0A6J6K3G0-F1
#
_entry.id   AF-A0A6J6K3G0-F1
#
_cell.length_a   1.000
_cell.length_b   1.000
_cell.length_c   1.000
_cell.angle_alpha   90.00
_cell.angle_beta   90.00
_cell.angle_gamma   90.00
#
_symmetry.space_group_name_H-M   'P 1'
#
loop_
_entity.id
_entity.type
_entity.pdbx_description
1 polymer ?
#
loop_
_entity_poly.entity_id
_entity_poly.type
_entity_poly.pdbx_seq_one_letter_code
_entity_poly.pdbx_strand_id
1 'polypeptide(L)'
;MTPRSSSKRPIATMLLVAIATMSLAACGGSSSKAAETPTTQEQTTTTTAPPTTTTTVDPGTLPQTDEKPTGTGTEFDARMKVLADAIINNSPDSALSTFFPVAAYKQTKKNTDPAADWNNRLIKAFREDVATANKKLGPNAKSAVFTGVKVPDTAVWIKPGVEYNVGPYWRVFKTQMNFTVDGKNVQIPIESMISWRGQWYVVHLGTIR
;
A
#
# COMPACT_ATOMS: atom_id res chain seq x y z
N MET A 1 8.40 2.79 -66.47
CA MET A 1 7.77 1.48 -66.19
C MET A 1 7.50 1.38 -64.70
N THR A 2 6.25 1.58 -64.30
CA THR A 2 5.63 1.22 -63.01
C THR A 2 5.08 -0.21 -63.09
N PRO A 3 4.79 -0.95 -62.00
CA PRO A 3 3.84 -0.60 -60.91
C PRO A 3 4.41 -0.84 -59.48
N ARG A 4 4.03 -0.15 -58.40
CA ARG A 4 2.74 0.07 -57.68
C ARG A 4 2.11 -1.20 -57.07
N SER A 5 2.19 -1.34 -55.75
CA SER A 5 1.22 -2.02 -54.86
C SER A 5 1.57 -1.63 -53.41
N SER A 6 0.82 -0.89 -52.58
CA SER A 6 -0.61 -0.79 -52.23
C SER A 6 -1.18 -2.01 -51.50
N SER A 7 -1.17 -2.00 -50.16
CA SER A 7 -2.25 -2.61 -49.39
C SER A 7 -2.62 -1.79 -48.16
N LYS A 8 -3.94 -1.60 -48.01
CA LYS A 8 -4.64 -0.71 -47.10
C LYS A 8 -5.08 -1.47 -45.84
N ARG A 9 -5.23 -0.73 -44.74
CA ARG A 9 -5.92 -1.13 -43.50
C ARG A 9 -7.40 -1.47 -43.76
N PRO A 10 -8.06 -2.15 -42.80
CA PRO A 10 -9.30 -1.56 -42.33
C PRO A 10 -9.36 -1.37 -40.81
N ILE A 11 -9.95 -0.23 -40.46
CA ILE A 11 -10.43 0.23 -39.16
C ILE A 11 -11.76 -0.48 -38.90
N ALA A 12 -11.97 -1.02 -37.70
CA ALA A 12 -13.28 -1.47 -37.24
C ALA A 12 -13.78 -0.51 -36.16
N THR A 13 -14.60 0.45 -36.59
CA THR A 13 -15.48 1.26 -35.76
C THR A 13 -16.77 0.47 -35.59
N MET A 14 -17.22 0.21 -34.36
CA MET A 14 -18.58 -0.24 -34.12
C MET A 14 -19.23 0.70 -33.11
N LEU A 15 -20.07 1.59 -33.66
CA LEU A 15 -21.01 2.43 -32.95
C LEU A 15 -22.39 1.83 -33.23
N LEU A 16 -23.20 1.59 -32.20
CA LEU A 16 -24.65 1.51 -32.39
C LEU A 16 -25.34 2.18 -31.20
N VAL A 17 -26.26 3.05 -31.60
CA VAL A 17 -27.01 4.06 -30.84
C VAL A 17 -28.45 3.58 -30.72
N ALA A 18 -29.21 4.20 -29.79
CA ALA A 18 -30.66 4.44 -29.83
C ALA A 18 -31.61 3.32 -29.34
N ILE A 19 -32.79 3.55 -28.73
CA ILE A 19 -33.62 4.74 -28.38
C ILE A 19 -34.76 4.24 -27.46
N ALA A 20 -35.12 5.04 -26.44
CA ALA A 20 -36.45 5.49 -25.91
C ALA A 20 -37.70 4.54 -25.88
N THR A 21 -38.79 4.72 -25.11
CA THR A 21 -39.51 5.88 -24.54
C THR A 21 -40.55 5.41 -23.48
N MET A 22 -41.03 6.38 -22.68
CA MET A 22 -42.10 6.40 -21.66
C MET A 22 -43.49 5.86 -22.09
N SER A 23 -44.35 5.45 -21.13
CA SER A 23 -45.59 6.18 -20.73
C SER A 23 -46.54 5.40 -19.79
N LEU A 24 -47.22 6.15 -18.90
CA LEU A 24 -48.23 5.79 -17.89
C LEU A 24 -49.60 5.38 -18.49
N ALA A 25 -50.41 4.61 -17.74
CA ALA A 25 -51.80 4.97 -17.32
C ALA A 25 -52.54 3.79 -16.62
N ALA A 26 -53.54 4.15 -15.81
CA ALA A 26 -54.15 3.37 -14.73
C ALA A 26 -55.60 2.89 -14.99
N CYS A 27 -56.21 2.33 -13.92
CA CYS A 27 -57.62 1.92 -13.67
C CYS A 27 -57.96 0.48 -14.09
N GLY A 28 -58.61 -0.39 -13.32
CA GLY A 28 -59.26 -0.34 -12.00
C GLY A 28 -60.23 -1.53 -11.93
N GLY A 29 -60.40 -2.20 -10.78
CA GLY A 29 -61.36 -3.29 -10.62
C GLY A 29 -61.27 -3.97 -9.25
N SER A 30 -62.30 -3.76 -8.42
CA SER A 30 -62.33 -4.05 -6.98
C SER A 30 -62.72 -5.48 -6.58
N SER A 31 -62.34 -5.79 -5.33
CA SER A 31 -63.06 -6.61 -4.32
C SER A 31 -62.81 -8.12 -4.29
N SER A 32 -62.06 -8.56 -3.26
CA SER A 32 -62.60 -9.46 -2.23
C SER A 32 -61.75 -9.52 -0.97
N LYS A 33 -62.39 -9.07 0.13
CA LYS A 33 -62.50 -9.68 1.47
C LYS A 33 -61.22 -10.07 2.25
N ALA A 34 -61.16 -9.45 3.43
CA ALA A 34 -60.15 -9.52 4.48
C ALA A 34 -59.74 -10.92 4.96
N ALA A 35 -58.45 -11.04 5.28
CA ALA A 35 -57.92 -11.92 6.33
C ALA A 35 -56.87 -11.11 7.12
N GLU A 36 -57.10 -10.99 8.43
CA GLU A 36 -56.23 -10.28 9.37
C GLU A 36 -54.87 -10.99 9.48
N THR A 37 -53.79 -10.23 9.30
CA THR A 37 -52.41 -10.67 9.55
C THR A 37 -51.78 -9.67 10.52
N PRO A 38 -51.07 -10.11 11.57
CA PRO A 38 -50.65 -9.22 12.65
C PRO A 38 -49.55 -8.26 12.20
N THR A 39 -49.75 -6.98 12.50
CA THR A 39 -48.81 -5.87 12.27
C THR A 39 -47.53 -6.08 13.10
N THR A 40 -46.44 -6.43 12.43
CA THR A 40 -45.09 -6.31 13.01
C THR A 40 -44.63 -4.86 12.81
N GLN A 41 -44.46 -4.14 13.92
CA GLN A 41 -43.91 -2.77 13.91
C GLN A 41 -42.40 -2.86 13.67
N GLU A 42 -41.90 -2.31 12.56
CA GLU A 42 -40.47 -2.14 12.32
C GLU A 42 -39.94 -1.03 13.23
N GLN A 43 -39.20 -1.42 14.26
CA GLN A 43 -38.45 -0.54 15.12
C GLN A 43 -37.05 -0.32 14.51
N THR A 44 -36.85 0.83 13.86
CA THR A 44 -35.53 1.25 13.39
C THR A 44 -34.63 1.51 14.61
N THR A 45 -33.73 0.57 14.91
CA THR A 45 -32.67 0.75 15.89
C THR A 45 -31.44 1.31 15.18
N THR A 46 -31.14 2.59 15.42
CA THR A 46 -29.86 3.19 15.02
C THR A 46 -28.78 2.69 15.97
N THR A 47 -28.03 1.66 15.56
CA THR A 47 -26.84 1.21 16.28
C THR A 47 -25.66 2.13 15.95
N THR A 48 -25.33 3.04 16.87
CA THR A 48 -24.04 3.76 16.86
C THR A 48 -22.93 2.75 17.13
N ALA A 49 -22.03 2.55 16.16
CA ALA A 49 -20.87 1.68 16.33
C ALA A 49 -19.94 2.25 17.43
N PRO A 50 -19.49 1.42 18.39
CA PRO A 50 -18.52 1.85 19.39
C PRO A 50 -17.18 2.22 18.71
N PRO A 51 -16.43 3.19 19.25
CA PRO A 51 -15.11 3.54 18.73
C PRO A 51 -14.18 2.33 18.85
N THR A 52 -13.64 1.89 17.72
CA THR A 52 -12.59 0.86 17.69
C THR A 52 -11.29 1.45 18.21
N THR A 53 -11.07 1.39 19.52
CA THR A 53 -9.76 1.70 20.11
C THR A 53 -8.82 0.54 19.80
N THR A 54 -8.09 0.62 18.69
CA THR A 54 -7.02 -0.34 18.39
C THR A 54 -5.79 0.11 19.16
N THR A 55 -5.61 -0.40 20.38
CA THR A 55 -4.33 -0.28 21.07
C THR A 55 -3.36 -1.25 20.40
N THR A 56 -2.75 -0.82 19.29
CA THR A 56 -1.70 -1.57 18.63
C THR A 56 -0.48 -1.56 19.53
N VAL A 57 -0.21 -2.68 20.21
CA VAL A 57 1.05 -2.92 20.90
C VAL A 57 2.20 -2.67 19.91
N ASP A 58 3.21 -1.87 20.28
CA ASP A 58 4.39 -1.69 19.45
C ASP A 58 5.02 -3.08 19.22
N PRO A 59 5.04 -3.59 17.98
CA PRO A 59 5.52 -4.95 17.70
C PRO A 59 6.99 -5.12 18.10
N GLY A 60 7.75 -4.02 18.16
CA GLY A 60 9.14 -4.00 18.62
C GLY A 60 9.33 -4.24 20.12
N THR A 61 8.26 -4.35 20.91
CA THR A 61 8.35 -4.72 22.35
C THR A 61 8.42 -6.22 22.58
N LEU A 62 8.06 -7.01 21.58
CA LEU A 62 8.14 -8.48 21.63
C LEU A 62 9.43 -8.97 20.95
N PRO A 63 9.94 -10.15 21.33
CA PRO A 63 11.07 -10.77 20.64
C PRO A 63 10.76 -11.06 19.15
N GLN A 64 11.81 -11.09 18.34
CA GLN A 64 11.74 -11.49 16.94
C GLN A 64 11.23 -12.94 16.77
N THR A 65 10.52 -13.20 15.67
CA THR A 65 10.25 -14.56 15.17
C THR A 65 10.98 -14.82 13.85
N ASP A 66 11.15 -16.08 13.47
CA ASP A 66 11.78 -16.51 12.22
C ASP A 66 10.80 -16.66 11.05
N GLU A 67 9.55 -16.24 11.23
CA GLU A 67 8.53 -16.20 10.19
C GLU A 67 8.97 -15.28 9.03
N LYS A 68 9.13 -15.88 7.83
CA LYS A 68 9.48 -15.14 6.60
C LYS A 68 8.27 -14.31 6.17
N PRO A 69 8.36 -12.97 6.10
CA PRO A 69 7.23 -12.16 5.68
C PRO A 69 6.88 -12.38 4.20
N THR A 70 5.60 -12.26 3.88
CA THR A 70 5.10 -12.24 2.49
C THR A 70 5.22 -10.85 1.89
N GLY A 71 5.40 -10.76 0.57
CA GLY A 71 5.39 -9.50 -0.19
C GLY A 71 3.99 -9.07 -0.65
N THR A 72 2.95 -9.59 -0.01
CA THR A 72 1.52 -9.40 -0.33
C THR A 72 0.69 -9.61 0.93
N GLY A 73 -0.52 -9.04 0.98
CA GLY A 73 -1.49 -9.28 2.05
C GLY A 73 -1.88 -7.99 2.75
N THR A 74 -3.02 -8.00 3.44
CA THR A 74 -3.69 -6.78 3.95
C THR A 74 -2.78 -5.82 4.71
N GLU A 75 -1.99 -6.31 5.67
CA GLU A 75 -1.10 -5.45 6.46
C GLU A 75 0.06 -4.87 5.65
N PHE A 76 0.65 -5.70 4.80
CA PHE A 76 1.74 -5.28 3.91
C PHE A 76 1.24 -4.26 2.89
N ASP A 77 0.11 -4.53 2.24
CA ASP A 77 -0.49 -3.65 1.24
C ASP A 77 -0.88 -2.30 1.87
N ALA A 78 -1.46 -2.31 3.08
CA ALA A 78 -1.75 -1.09 3.82
C ALA A 78 -0.48 -0.29 4.15
N ARG A 79 0.59 -0.96 4.61
CA ARG A 79 1.87 -0.30 4.93
C ARG A 79 2.48 0.33 3.68
N MET A 80 2.47 -0.37 2.55
CA MET A 80 3.01 0.13 1.29
C MET A 80 2.16 1.27 0.71
N LYS A 81 0.84 1.26 0.93
CA LYS A 81 -0.02 2.39 0.60
C LYS A 81 0.31 3.63 1.43
N VAL A 82 0.54 3.49 2.74
CA VAL A 82 0.97 4.61 3.59
C VAL A 82 2.28 5.22 3.09
N LEU A 83 3.26 4.38 2.75
CA LEU A 83 4.53 4.85 2.17
C LEU A 83 4.32 5.53 0.81
N ALA A 84 3.50 4.94 -0.05
CA ALA A 84 3.20 5.51 -1.36
C ALA A 84 2.54 6.89 -1.24
N ASP A 85 1.56 7.03 -0.35
CA ASP A 85 0.87 8.30 -0.09
C ASP A 85 1.87 9.35 0.44
N ALA A 86 2.81 8.97 1.30
CA ALA A 86 3.87 9.88 1.77
C ALA A 86 4.85 10.31 0.67
N ILE A 87 5.23 9.40 -0.23
CA ILE A 87 6.07 9.69 -1.40
C ILE A 87 5.34 10.65 -2.34
N ILE A 88 4.08 10.37 -2.69
CA ILE A 88 3.25 11.22 -3.55
C ILE A 88 3.15 12.64 -2.97
N ASN A 89 2.99 12.73 -1.66
CA ASN A 89 2.75 14.00 -0.98
C ASN A 89 4.00 14.74 -0.51
N ASN A 90 5.17 14.11 -0.61
CA ASN A 90 6.41 14.56 0.01
C ASN A 90 6.27 14.83 1.52
N SER A 91 5.59 13.92 2.22
CA SER A 91 5.27 14.03 3.65
C SER A 91 5.90 12.88 4.43
N PRO A 92 7.24 12.86 4.62
CA PRO A 92 7.93 11.69 5.15
C PRO A 92 7.47 11.26 6.54
N ASP A 93 7.09 12.22 7.41
CA ASP A 93 6.65 11.91 8.77
C ASP A 93 5.33 11.11 8.80
N SER A 94 4.50 11.20 7.76
CA SER A 94 3.26 10.39 7.68
C SER A 94 3.55 8.91 7.41
N ALA A 95 4.76 8.53 7.02
CA ALA A 95 5.17 7.15 6.76
C ALA A 95 6.08 6.55 7.84
N LEU A 96 6.25 7.19 9.00
CA LEU A 96 7.10 6.65 10.07
C LEU A 96 6.63 5.28 10.58
N SER A 97 5.32 4.98 10.51
CA SER A 97 4.78 3.65 10.85
C SER A 97 5.20 2.53 9.88
N THR A 98 5.71 2.88 8.71
CA THR A 98 6.24 1.94 7.71
C THR A 98 7.72 1.62 7.93
N PHE A 99 8.40 2.47 8.70
CA PHE A 99 9.80 2.34 9.04
C PHE A 99 10.01 1.28 10.14
N PHE A 100 11.19 0.67 10.16
CA PHE A 100 11.54 -0.34 11.16
C PHE A 100 11.42 0.22 12.61
N PRO A 101 10.63 -0.40 13.50
CA PRO A 101 10.33 0.19 14.81
C PRO A 101 11.56 0.37 15.69
N VAL A 102 11.61 1.47 16.44
CA VAL A 102 12.73 1.77 17.34
C VAL A 102 12.91 0.69 18.42
N ALA A 103 11.81 0.13 18.94
CA ALA A 103 11.88 -0.93 19.94
C ALA A 103 12.49 -2.23 19.37
N ALA A 104 12.17 -2.58 18.11
CA ALA A 104 12.82 -3.68 17.39
C ALA A 104 14.31 -3.38 17.09
N TYR A 105 14.63 -2.12 16.76
CA TYR A 105 16.00 -1.69 16.53
C TYR A 105 16.91 -1.88 17.75
N LYS A 106 16.41 -1.52 18.93
CA LYS A 106 17.10 -1.74 20.21
C LYS A 106 17.42 -3.21 20.48
N GLN A 107 16.60 -4.14 19.97
CA GLN A 107 16.83 -5.58 20.11
C GLN A 107 17.79 -6.15 19.06
N THR A 108 17.89 -5.52 17.89
CA THR A 108 18.68 -6.04 16.76
C THR A 108 20.12 -5.54 16.74
N LYS A 109 20.37 -4.31 17.19
CA LYS A 109 21.70 -3.69 17.08
C LYS A 109 22.46 -3.67 18.39
N LYS A 110 23.76 -3.88 18.26
CA LYS A 110 24.74 -3.66 19.33
C LYS A 110 25.36 -2.30 19.16
N ASN A 111 24.75 -1.29 19.76
CA ASN A 111 25.25 0.08 19.77
C ASN A 111 25.07 0.69 21.16
N THR A 112 25.87 1.72 21.46
CA THR A 112 25.87 2.39 22.76
C THR A 112 24.56 3.13 23.02
N ASP A 113 23.98 3.76 21.99
CA ASP A 113 22.68 4.42 22.04
C ASP A 113 21.84 4.10 20.78
N PRO A 114 21.08 3.00 20.79
CA PRO A 114 20.24 2.61 19.67
C PRO A 114 19.13 3.61 19.36
N ALA A 115 18.61 4.32 20.35
CA ALA A 115 17.52 5.27 20.11
C ALA A 115 18.03 6.50 19.36
N ALA A 116 19.18 7.04 19.78
CA ALA A 116 19.79 8.18 19.11
C ALA A 116 20.23 7.83 17.68
N ASP A 117 20.86 6.67 17.46
CA ASP A 117 21.26 6.25 16.11
C ASP A 117 20.04 6.06 15.18
N TRP A 118 18.99 5.42 15.68
CA TRP A 118 17.73 5.26 14.94
C TRP A 118 17.14 6.61 14.53
N ASN A 119 17.03 7.55 15.47
CA ASN A 119 16.39 8.83 15.19
C ASN A 119 17.27 9.74 14.31
N ASN A 120 18.54 9.88 14.67
CA ASN A 120 19.41 10.91 14.10
C ASN A 120 20.01 10.49 12.75
N ARG A 121 20.25 9.19 12.55
CA ARG A 121 20.79 8.66 11.29
C ARG A 121 19.70 8.02 10.44
N LEU A 122 19.02 7.01 10.95
CA LEU A 122 18.12 6.20 10.13
C LEU A 122 16.85 6.94 9.72
N ILE A 123 16.14 7.58 10.65
CA ILE A 123 14.95 8.36 10.30
C ILE A 123 15.32 9.60 9.47
N LYS A 124 16.43 10.27 9.79
CA LYS A 124 16.93 11.37 8.93
C LYS A 124 17.16 10.90 7.50
N ALA A 125 17.82 9.75 7.31
CA ALA A 125 18.04 9.17 6.00
C ALA A 125 16.72 8.80 5.30
N PHE A 126 15.78 8.19 6.03
CA PHE A 126 14.46 7.83 5.50
C PHE A 126 13.67 9.05 5.00
N ARG A 127 13.69 10.18 5.73
CA ARG A 127 13.02 11.42 5.30
C ARG A 127 13.56 11.94 3.98
N GLU A 128 14.88 11.94 3.84
CA GLU A 128 15.56 12.36 2.62
C GLU A 128 15.34 11.37 1.46
N ASP A 129 15.23 10.08 1.76
CA ASP A 129 14.90 9.03 0.80
C ASP A 129 13.49 9.23 0.24
N VAL A 130 12.49 9.53 1.09
CA VAL A 130 11.12 9.85 0.66
C VAL A 130 11.10 11.11 -0.22
N ALA A 131 11.83 12.16 0.17
CA ALA A 131 11.93 13.37 -0.65
C ALA A 131 12.59 13.10 -2.01
N THR A 132 13.59 12.21 -2.04
CA THR A 132 14.24 11.78 -3.28
C THR A 132 13.30 10.93 -4.14
N ALA A 133 12.50 10.07 -3.53
CA ALA A 133 11.48 9.29 -4.21
C ALA A 133 10.38 10.20 -4.82
N ASN A 134 9.94 11.23 -4.10
CA ASN A 134 9.00 12.21 -4.64
C ASN A 134 9.58 12.93 -5.87
N LYS A 135 10.85 13.36 -5.82
CA LYS A 135 11.52 13.98 -6.97
C LYS A 135 11.58 13.05 -8.19
N LYS A 136 11.69 11.74 -8.00
CA LYS A 136 11.65 10.75 -9.10
C LYS A 136 10.26 10.63 -9.75
N LEU A 137 9.17 10.91 -9.03
CA LEU A 137 7.84 11.01 -9.63
C LEU A 137 7.69 12.26 -10.52
N GLY A 138 8.58 13.25 -10.36
CA GLY A 138 8.63 14.45 -11.19
C GLY A 138 7.64 15.54 -10.76
N PRO A 139 7.48 16.60 -11.56
CA PRO A 139 6.65 17.77 -11.22
C PRO A 139 5.18 17.43 -10.94
N ASN A 140 4.68 16.37 -11.57
CA ASN A 140 3.29 15.92 -11.44
C ASN A 140 3.15 14.82 -10.37
N ALA A 141 4.05 14.74 -9.38
CA ALA A 141 4.01 13.71 -8.34
C ALA A 141 2.65 13.58 -7.65
N LYS A 142 1.89 14.68 -7.49
CA LYS A 142 0.55 14.68 -6.88
C LYS A 142 -0.52 13.98 -7.71
N SER A 143 -0.33 13.80 -9.02
CA SER A 143 -1.22 13.00 -9.88
C SER A 143 -0.80 11.52 -9.95
N ALA A 144 0.30 11.14 -9.28
CA ALA A 144 0.79 9.79 -9.33
C ALA A 144 -0.21 8.80 -8.70
N VAL A 145 -0.40 7.66 -9.36
CA VAL A 145 -1.23 6.56 -8.85
C VAL A 145 -0.31 5.42 -8.45
N PHE A 146 -0.40 4.99 -7.18
CA PHE A 146 0.29 3.78 -6.72
C PHE A 146 -0.39 2.54 -7.29
N THR A 147 0.38 1.67 -7.95
CA THR A 147 -0.13 0.49 -8.65
C THR A 147 0.30 -0.83 -8.01
N GLY A 148 1.13 -0.79 -6.98
CA GLY A 148 1.55 -1.95 -6.22
C GLY A 148 3.06 -2.03 -6.05
N VAL A 149 3.50 -3.13 -5.46
CA VAL A 149 4.90 -3.37 -5.08
C VAL A 149 5.31 -4.77 -5.48
N LYS A 150 6.57 -4.93 -5.87
CA LYS A 150 7.18 -6.22 -6.19
C LYS A 150 8.35 -6.47 -5.25
N VAL A 151 8.20 -7.44 -4.36
CA VAL A 151 9.27 -7.94 -3.50
C VAL A 151 9.98 -9.09 -4.21
N PRO A 152 11.30 -9.04 -4.42
CA PRO A 152 12.03 -10.15 -5.01
C PRO A 152 12.12 -11.32 -4.02
N ASP A 153 12.11 -12.56 -4.53
CA ASP A 153 12.29 -13.77 -3.70
C ASP A 153 13.77 -14.04 -3.39
N THR A 154 14.48 -13.01 -2.94
CA THR A 154 15.90 -13.06 -2.57
C THR A 154 16.09 -12.72 -1.09
N ALA A 155 15.05 -12.87 -0.29
CA ALA A 155 15.10 -12.61 1.14
C ALA A 155 16.00 -13.62 1.85
N VAL A 156 16.86 -13.12 2.73
CA VAL A 156 17.81 -13.94 3.49
C VAL A 156 17.62 -13.75 4.99
N TRP A 157 17.72 -14.84 5.76
CA TRP A 157 17.72 -14.79 7.21
C TRP A 157 19.11 -14.40 7.72
N ILE A 158 19.19 -13.23 8.34
CA ILE A 158 20.41 -12.70 8.93
C ILE A 158 20.52 -13.23 10.35
N LYS A 159 21.61 -13.97 10.61
CA LYS A 159 21.92 -14.51 11.95
C LYS A 159 22.58 -13.43 12.83
N PRO A 160 22.48 -13.54 14.17
CA PRO A 160 23.27 -12.72 15.08
C PRO A 160 24.77 -12.80 14.75
N GLY A 161 25.50 -11.70 14.96
CA GLY A 161 26.92 -11.57 14.65
C GLY A 161 27.24 -11.14 13.22
N VAL A 162 26.28 -11.21 12.29
CA VAL A 162 26.40 -10.66 10.94
C VAL A 162 25.96 -9.19 10.97
N GLU A 163 26.62 -8.31 10.20
CA GLU A 163 26.26 -6.88 10.07
C GLU A 163 26.19 -6.12 11.41
N TYR A 164 27.06 -6.49 12.36
CA TYR A 164 27.10 -5.95 13.73
C TYR A 164 25.76 -6.11 14.50
N ASN A 165 24.91 -7.04 14.08
CA ASN A 165 23.65 -7.34 14.74
C ASN A 165 23.85 -8.29 15.92
N VAL A 166 23.00 -8.15 16.93
CA VAL A 166 22.83 -9.10 18.03
C VAL A 166 21.51 -9.86 17.94
N GLY A 167 20.51 -9.34 17.22
CA GLY A 167 19.25 -10.02 16.93
C GLY A 167 19.14 -10.43 15.46
N PRO A 168 18.38 -11.50 15.14
CA PRO A 168 18.17 -11.90 13.76
C PRO A 168 17.02 -11.14 13.08
N TYR A 169 16.96 -11.22 11.75
CA TYR A 169 15.83 -10.77 10.93
C TYR A 169 15.93 -11.32 9.51
N TRP A 170 14.80 -11.40 8.80
CA TRP A 170 14.83 -11.51 7.35
C TRP A 170 15.20 -10.16 6.74
N ARG A 171 16.00 -10.17 5.67
CA ARG A 171 16.32 -8.99 4.87
C ARG A 171 16.05 -9.27 3.41
N VAL A 172 15.46 -8.30 2.72
CA VAL A 172 15.36 -8.29 1.26
C VAL A 172 15.83 -6.96 0.71
N PHE A 173 16.50 -7.00 -0.43
CA PHE A 173 16.96 -5.81 -1.15
C PHE A 173 16.18 -5.62 -2.44
N LYS A 174 16.25 -4.41 -3.01
CA LYS A 174 15.76 -4.09 -4.37
C LYS A 174 14.28 -4.42 -4.58
N THR A 175 13.45 -4.15 -3.59
CA THR A 175 11.99 -4.15 -3.76
C THR A 175 11.58 -2.96 -4.64
N GLN A 176 10.55 -3.11 -5.46
CA GLN A 176 10.14 -2.08 -6.42
C GLN A 176 8.70 -1.64 -6.16
N MET A 177 8.51 -0.36 -5.82
CA MET A 177 7.19 0.27 -5.83
C MET A 177 6.90 0.81 -7.22
N ASN A 178 5.70 0.55 -7.72
CA ASN A 178 5.26 0.94 -9.06
C ASN A 178 4.22 2.05 -8.98
N PHE A 179 4.43 3.11 -9.74
CA PHE A 179 3.51 4.23 -9.87
C PHE A 179 3.19 4.46 -11.35
N THR A 180 2.07 5.13 -11.62
CA THR A 180 1.83 5.77 -12.91
C THR A 180 1.73 7.28 -12.72
N VAL A 181 2.44 8.05 -13.54
CA VAL A 181 2.37 9.52 -13.58
C VAL A 181 2.05 9.90 -15.02
N ASP A 182 0.91 10.55 -15.23
CA ASP A 182 0.40 10.90 -16.57
C ASP A 182 0.39 9.71 -17.54
N GLY A 183 0.00 8.53 -17.03
CA GLY A 183 -0.05 7.27 -17.77
C GLY A 183 1.30 6.57 -17.99
N LYS A 184 2.42 7.14 -17.53
CA LYS A 184 3.76 6.53 -17.65
C LYS A 184 4.12 5.81 -16.35
N ASN A 185 4.67 4.60 -16.48
CA ASN A 185 5.18 3.87 -15.32
C ASN A 185 6.44 4.57 -14.76
N VAL A 186 6.45 4.76 -13.44
CA VAL A 186 7.62 5.20 -12.67
C VAL A 186 7.87 4.19 -11.56
N GLN A 187 9.11 3.68 -11.50
CA GLN A 187 9.54 2.75 -10.45
C GLN A 187 10.35 3.48 -9.40
N ILE A 188 9.97 3.28 -8.14
CA ILE A 188 10.70 3.76 -6.97
C ILE A 188 11.28 2.53 -6.24
N PRO A 189 12.61 2.45 -6.05
CA PRO A 189 13.18 1.36 -5.29
C PRO A 189 12.86 1.52 -3.79
N ILE A 190 12.69 0.38 -3.14
CA ILE A 190 12.95 0.18 -1.72
C ILE A 190 14.25 -0.62 -1.66
N GLU A 191 15.36 0.07 -1.41
CA GLU A 191 16.69 -0.55 -1.42
C GLU A 191 16.78 -1.66 -0.37
N SER A 192 16.25 -1.43 0.84
CA SER A 192 16.32 -2.41 1.94
C SER A 192 15.04 -2.45 2.76
N MET A 193 14.52 -3.66 2.95
CA MET A 193 13.53 -3.98 3.98
C MET A 193 14.09 -5.06 4.91
N ILE A 194 13.72 -4.97 6.18
CA ILE A 194 14.02 -5.99 7.19
C ILE A 194 12.73 -6.40 7.92
N SER A 195 12.70 -7.62 8.43
CA SER A 195 11.52 -8.15 9.09
C SER A 195 11.50 -7.90 10.58
N TRP A 196 10.29 -7.73 11.11
CA TRP A 196 10.01 -7.99 12.51
C TRP A 196 8.70 -8.77 12.60
N ARG A 197 8.74 -9.93 13.25
CA ARG A 197 7.58 -10.77 13.57
C ARG A 197 6.67 -11.03 12.36
N GLY A 198 7.23 -11.57 11.28
CA GLY A 198 6.46 -11.90 10.06
C GLY A 198 6.07 -10.70 9.20
N GLN A 199 6.49 -9.47 9.53
CA GLN A 199 6.16 -8.26 8.78
C GLN A 199 7.39 -7.58 8.17
N TRP A 200 7.27 -7.06 6.94
CA TRP A 200 8.29 -6.22 6.31
C TRP A 200 8.22 -4.77 6.79
N TYR A 201 9.37 -4.19 7.10
CA TYR A 201 9.53 -2.77 7.38
C TYR A 201 10.62 -2.16 6.50
N VAL A 202 10.43 -0.90 6.12
CA VAL A 202 11.38 -0.16 5.30
C VAL A 202 12.52 0.39 6.15
N VAL A 203 13.74 0.36 5.60
CA VAL A 203 14.91 1.03 6.18
C VAL A 203 15.51 2.06 5.23
N HIS A 204 15.59 1.73 3.93
CA HIS A 204 16.08 2.65 2.91
C HIS A 204 15.29 2.51 1.61
N LEU A 205 14.99 3.65 0.97
CA LEU A 205 14.51 3.67 -0.41
C LEU A 205 15.66 3.83 -1.41
N GLY A 206 16.69 4.57 -1.01
CA GLY A 206 17.88 4.84 -1.82
C GLY A 206 19.13 4.18 -1.25
N THR A 207 20.29 4.75 -1.59
CA THR A 207 21.59 4.29 -1.12
C THR A 207 21.62 4.17 0.42
N ILE A 208 22.08 3.01 0.90
CA ILE A 208 22.23 2.71 2.32
C ILE A 208 23.34 3.59 2.93
N ARG A 209 23.07 4.14 4.11
CA ARG A 209 23.94 5.09 4.83
C ARG A 209 23.66 5.13 6.33
#